data_AF-A0A529M465-F1
#
_entry.id   AF-A0A529M465-F1
#
_cell.length_a   1.000
_cell.length_b   1.000
_cell.length_c   1.000
_cell.angle_alpha   90.00
_cell.angle_beta   90.00
_cell.angle_gamma   90.00
#
_symmetry.space_group_name_H-M   'P 1'
#
loop_
_entity.id
_entity.type
_entity.pdbx_description
1 polymer ?
#
loop_
_entity_poly.entity_id
_entity_poly.type
_entity_poly.pdbx_seq_one_letter_code
_entity_poly.pdbx_strand_id
1 'polypeptide(L)'
;MTEKLPFEALSVETLAARLGGNEALCAKIGKDTGAWKVREVGDGNLNLVFIVEGASGAAVVKQALPYVRLVGDSWPLPLKRSFFEYHALTRQEARAPGSVPAIHYFDEGQALIIMEYLAPPHIILRRALIDGRQLPNIARDIGLFMARTLFRGSDLHMAAKDRKADLALFADNVELCDITESLVFSDPYFDAKMNRHTSPQLDGLVADLRADRDLKVEAQRLKHIFAANAETLLHGDLHSGSIMVTDSETRMIDPEFAFYGPMAFDVGMLLANFWMSFFSQRGHEEEGKRDAMRAYMLGVTVETWSVFRAEFSHLWRTERSGMLYQKSLFEDQGDKLGAEQALDHVLHQMWTDLLGFAGIEVHRRILGLAHNADFETIADEDLRASCEAKALKFGRHLAVNRRQIHSIDEVNQLAALIEQESSI
;
A
#
# COMPACT_ATOMS: atom_id res chain seq x y z
N MET A 1 11.50 11.00 37.19
CA MET A 1 11.32 9.70 36.52
C MET A 1 9.83 9.48 36.45
N THR A 2 9.20 9.75 35.32
CA THR A 2 7.79 9.40 35.10
C THR A 2 7.71 7.88 35.02
N GLU A 3 6.91 7.28 35.91
CA GLU A 3 6.65 5.85 35.95
C GLU A 3 6.06 5.44 34.58
N LYS A 4 6.76 4.57 33.83
CA LYS A 4 6.22 4.06 32.56
C LYS A 4 5.03 3.18 32.91
N LEU A 5 3.83 3.65 32.60
CA LEU A 5 2.62 2.86 32.77
C LEU A 5 2.67 1.61 31.86
N PRO A 6 2.17 0.45 32.33
CA PRO A 6 2.10 -0.74 31.49
C PRO A 6 1.13 -0.52 30.32
N PHE A 7 1.34 -1.27 29.23
CA PHE A 7 0.41 -1.32 28.10
C PHE A 7 -1.01 -1.68 28.57
N GLU A 8 -2.00 -1.03 27.96
CA GLU A 8 -3.42 -1.28 28.18
C GLU A 8 -4.15 -1.10 26.85
N ALA A 9 -4.98 -2.05 26.42
CA ALA A 9 -5.82 -1.83 25.25
C ALA A 9 -6.88 -0.77 25.59
N LEU A 10 -6.89 0.35 24.87
CA LEU A 10 -7.83 1.43 25.13
C LEU A 10 -9.19 1.14 24.51
N SER A 11 -10.23 1.70 25.12
CA SER A 11 -11.59 1.72 24.60
C SER A 11 -12.11 3.15 24.51
N VAL A 12 -13.30 3.33 23.95
CA VAL A 12 -14.00 4.62 23.91
C VAL A 12 -14.14 5.21 25.33
N GLU A 13 -14.33 4.36 26.33
CA GLU A 13 -14.52 4.75 27.73
C GLU A 13 -13.20 5.06 28.47
N THR A 14 -12.12 4.34 28.16
CA THR A 14 -10.84 4.46 28.91
C THR A 14 -9.87 5.48 28.30
N LEU A 15 -10.02 5.82 27.02
CA LEU A 15 -9.07 6.67 26.29
C LEU A 15 -8.89 8.05 26.93
N ALA A 16 -9.99 8.73 27.27
CA ALA A 16 -9.92 10.09 27.84
C ALA A 16 -9.23 10.10 29.21
N ALA A 17 -9.48 9.08 30.04
CA ALA A 17 -8.81 8.94 31.33
C ALA A 17 -7.31 8.66 31.17
N ARG A 18 -6.94 7.81 30.20
CA ARG A 18 -5.54 7.47 29.92
C ARG A 18 -4.75 8.63 29.36
N LEU A 19 -5.31 9.35 28.39
CA LEU A 19 -4.59 10.35 27.59
C LEU A 19 -4.88 11.80 28.01
N GLY A 20 -5.71 12.02 29.03
CA GLY A 20 -6.08 13.35 29.52
C GLY A 20 -4.92 14.23 30.00
N GLY A 21 -3.79 13.61 30.38
CA GLY A 21 -2.55 14.31 30.71
C GLY A 21 -1.57 14.48 29.55
N ASN A 22 -1.87 13.94 28.37
CA ASN A 22 -0.98 14.01 27.22
C ASN A 22 -1.01 15.42 26.61
N GLU A 23 0.10 16.15 26.74
CA GLU A 23 0.18 17.55 26.29
C GLU A 23 -0.03 17.70 24.79
N ALA A 24 0.48 16.77 23.98
CA ALA A 24 0.36 16.83 22.52
C ALA A 24 -1.09 16.68 22.05
N LEU A 25 -1.84 15.74 22.65
CA LEU A 25 -3.28 15.58 22.37
C LEU A 25 -4.07 16.79 22.89
N CYS A 26 -3.85 17.18 24.14
CA CYS A 26 -4.55 18.31 24.75
C CYS A 26 -4.33 19.62 24.01
N ALA A 27 -3.15 19.82 23.41
CA ALA A 27 -2.85 20.99 22.58
C ALA A 27 -3.70 21.02 21.30
N LYS A 28 -4.14 19.87 20.79
CA LYS A 28 -4.98 19.77 19.58
C LYS A 28 -6.47 19.87 19.88
N ILE A 29 -6.92 19.24 20.96
CA ILE A 29 -8.36 19.05 21.20
C ILE A 29 -8.89 19.75 22.46
N GLY A 30 -8.01 20.32 23.29
CA GLY A 30 -8.34 20.98 24.56
C GLY A 30 -8.18 20.07 25.78
N LYS A 31 -8.01 20.68 26.97
CA LYS A 31 -7.68 19.97 28.24
C LYS A 31 -8.88 19.40 29.00
N ASP A 32 -10.10 19.82 28.66
CA ASP A 32 -11.31 19.35 29.34
C ASP A 32 -11.70 17.96 28.81
N THR A 33 -11.18 16.91 29.44
CA THR A 33 -11.44 15.51 29.07
C THR A 33 -12.90 15.14 29.17
N GLY A 34 -13.69 15.82 30.02
CA GLY A 34 -15.13 15.58 30.14
C GLY A 34 -15.93 16.01 28.92
N ALA A 35 -15.35 16.89 28.08
CA ALA A 35 -15.93 17.34 26.82
C ALA A 35 -15.46 16.53 25.60
N TRP A 36 -14.54 15.58 25.77
CA TRP A 36 -14.03 14.77 24.67
C TRP A 36 -15.09 13.79 24.17
N LYS A 37 -15.26 13.75 22.85
CA LYS A 37 -16.06 12.74 22.16
C LYS A 37 -15.11 11.76 21.49
N VAL A 38 -15.19 10.51 21.88
CA VAL A 38 -14.34 9.43 21.35
C VAL A 38 -15.21 8.50 20.51
N ARG A 39 -14.75 8.18 19.31
CA ARG A 39 -15.35 7.14 18.45
C ARG A 39 -14.26 6.23 17.91
N GLU A 40 -14.45 4.92 18.02
CA GLU A 40 -13.61 3.93 17.34
C GLU A 40 -14.15 3.76 15.91
N VAL A 41 -13.28 3.87 14.92
CA VAL A 41 -13.64 3.89 13.49
C VAL A 41 -12.76 2.98 12.64
N GLY A 42 -11.91 2.17 13.26
CA GLY A 42 -11.04 1.25 12.54
C GLY A 42 -11.86 0.16 11.86
N ASP A 43 -11.88 0.20 10.53
CA ASP A 43 -12.35 -0.87 9.64
C ASP A 43 -11.21 -1.76 9.12
N GLY A 44 -9.97 -1.46 9.52
CA GLY A 44 -8.76 -2.18 9.15
C GLY A 44 -8.50 -3.47 9.93
N ASN A 45 -7.57 -4.27 9.41
CA ASN A 45 -7.36 -5.66 9.86
C ASN A 45 -6.51 -5.82 11.13
N LEU A 46 -5.81 -4.77 11.60
CA LEU A 46 -4.73 -4.91 12.60
C LEU A 46 -4.89 -4.06 13.86
N ASN A 47 -5.44 -2.85 13.78
CA ASN A 47 -5.29 -1.83 14.82
C ASN A 47 -6.64 -1.21 15.24
N LEU A 48 -6.66 -0.57 16.40
CA LEU A 48 -7.74 0.32 16.82
C LEU A 48 -7.46 1.72 16.31
N VAL A 49 -8.48 2.40 15.79
CA VAL A 49 -8.36 3.79 15.34
C VAL A 49 -9.47 4.60 15.99
N PHE A 50 -9.10 5.54 16.85
CA PHE A 50 -10.04 6.44 17.50
C PHE A 50 -9.97 7.82 16.87
N ILE A 51 -11.12 8.40 16.55
CA ILE A 51 -11.24 9.84 16.37
C ILE A 51 -11.64 10.44 17.72
N VAL A 52 -10.85 11.42 18.16
CA VAL A 52 -11.05 12.12 19.43
C VAL A 52 -11.31 13.58 19.13
N GLU A 53 -12.52 14.05 19.41
CA GLU A 53 -12.96 15.43 19.21
C GLU A 53 -13.08 16.11 20.56
N GLY A 54 -12.54 17.32 20.70
CA GLY A 54 -12.68 18.14 21.90
C GLY A 54 -13.04 19.58 21.55
N ALA A 55 -13.04 20.47 22.55
CA ALA A 55 -13.49 21.85 22.38
C ALA A 55 -12.66 22.67 21.37
N SER A 56 -11.41 22.27 21.11
CA SER A 56 -10.48 23.02 20.25
C SER A 56 -10.23 22.41 18.88
N GLY A 57 -10.67 21.17 18.64
CA GLY A 57 -10.37 20.45 17.41
C GLY A 57 -10.49 18.94 17.57
N ALA A 58 -9.85 18.21 16.67
CA ALA A 58 -9.87 16.76 16.64
C ALA A 58 -8.50 16.17 16.28
N ALA A 59 -8.26 14.94 16.72
CA ALA A 59 -7.07 14.15 16.39
C ALA A 59 -7.43 12.68 16.22
N VAL A 60 -6.56 11.94 15.54
CA VAL A 60 -6.63 10.47 15.47
C VAL A 60 -5.67 9.87 16.48
N VAL A 61 -6.12 8.85 17.18
CA VAL A 61 -5.31 8.01 18.05
C VAL A 61 -5.37 6.58 17.48
N LYS A 62 -4.26 6.12 16.93
CA LYS A 62 -4.11 4.75 16.41
C LYS A 62 -3.32 3.92 17.41
N GLN A 63 -3.85 2.75 17.78
CA GLN A 63 -3.22 1.86 18.76
C GLN A 63 -3.10 0.44 18.20
N ALA A 64 -1.90 -0.13 18.30
CA ALA A 64 -1.67 -1.54 18.00
C ALA A 64 -2.17 -2.45 19.12
N LEU A 65 -2.67 -3.63 18.75
CA LEU A 65 -3.08 -4.70 19.65
C LEU A 65 -2.10 -5.89 19.59
N PRO A 66 -1.98 -6.72 20.64
CA PRO A 66 -1.04 -7.83 20.66
C PRO A 66 -1.46 -9.04 19.78
N TYR A 67 -2.40 -8.85 18.85
CA TYR A 67 -2.95 -9.85 17.93
C TYR A 67 -3.44 -9.20 16.63
N VAL A 68 -3.69 -10.01 15.60
CA VAL A 68 -4.33 -9.60 14.33
C VAL A 68 -5.82 -9.39 14.56
N ARG A 69 -6.33 -8.16 14.49
CA ARG A 69 -7.75 -7.83 14.75
C ARG A 69 -8.72 -8.63 13.87
N LEU A 70 -8.39 -8.87 12.60
CA LEU A 70 -9.21 -9.63 11.65
C LEU A 70 -9.45 -11.09 12.10
N VAL A 71 -8.48 -11.70 12.78
CA VAL A 71 -8.50 -13.12 13.18
C VAL A 71 -8.72 -13.31 14.69
N GLY A 72 -8.48 -12.26 15.47
CA GLY A 72 -8.58 -12.24 16.93
C GLY A 72 -7.37 -12.89 17.61
N ASP A 73 -7.53 -13.17 18.91
CA ASP A 73 -6.46 -13.65 19.82
C ASP A 73 -5.73 -14.92 19.35
N SER A 74 -6.31 -15.66 18.41
CA SER A 74 -5.71 -16.88 17.85
C SER A 74 -4.48 -16.60 16.96
N TRP A 75 -4.23 -15.36 16.57
CA TRP A 75 -3.04 -14.94 15.83
C TRP A 75 -2.32 -13.78 16.55
N PRO A 76 -1.35 -14.09 17.42
CA PRO A 76 -0.53 -13.09 18.10
C PRO A 76 0.25 -12.22 17.11
N LEU A 77 0.33 -10.92 17.38
CA LEU A 77 1.09 -9.98 16.57
C LEU A 77 1.73 -8.90 17.44
N PRO A 78 3.05 -8.67 17.36
CA PRO A 78 3.73 -7.72 18.23
C PRO A 78 3.26 -6.27 18.10
N LEU A 79 3.26 -5.57 19.23
CA LEU A 79 2.90 -4.15 19.33
C LEU A 79 3.89 -3.21 18.61
N LYS A 80 5.13 -3.67 18.40
CA LYS A 80 6.22 -2.90 17.78
C LYS A 80 5.93 -2.46 16.34
N ARG A 81 4.88 -2.96 15.69
CA ARG A 81 4.44 -2.43 14.39
C ARG A 81 4.06 -0.95 14.42
N SER A 82 3.53 -0.46 15.55
CA SER A 82 3.28 0.98 15.76
C SER A 82 4.58 1.81 15.76
N PHE A 83 5.70 1.23 16.23
CA PHE A 83 7.02 1.86 16.17
C PHE A 83 7.51 2.00 14.73
N PHE A 84 7.36 0.95 13.91
CA PHE A 84 7.73 1.01 12.49
C PHE A 84 6.83 1.97 11.70
N GLU A 85 5.53 1.98 11.96
CA GLU A 85 4.59 2.93 11.35
C GLU A 85 4.97 4.39 11.67
N TYR A 86 5.23 4.71 12.95
CA TYR A 86 5.70 6.04 13.36
C TYR A 86 6.97 6.44 12.60
N HIS A 87 7.94 5.54 12.55
CA HIS A 87 9.22 5.79 11.88
C HIS A 87 9.10 5.91 10.36
N ALA A 88 8.16 5.18 9.75
CA ALA A 88 7.87 5.25 8.33
C ALA A 88 7.17 6.56 7.97
N LEU A 89 6.08 6.92 8.66
CA LEU A 89 5.36 8.19 8.47
C LEU A 89 6.29 9.40 8.64
N THR A 90 7.16 9.39 9.66
CA THR A 90 8.13 10.48 9.89
C THR A 90 9.09 10.64 8.70
N ARG A 91 9.58 9.53 8.13
CA ARG A 91 10.47 9.54 6.97
C ARG A 91 9.75 9.90 5.69
N GLN A 92 8.52 9.42 5.52
CA GLN A 92 7.68 9.74 4.37
C GLN A 92 7.35 11.22 4.32
N GLU A 93 6.98 11.85 5.45
CA GLU A 93 6.75 13.30 5.51
C GLU A 93 8.01 14.10 5.18
N ALA A 94 9.17 13.69 5.72
CA ALA A 94 10.44 14.35 5.39
C ALA A 94 10.81 14.24 3.90
N ARG A 95 10.42 13.14 3.24
CA ARG A 95 10.75 12.86 1.83
C ARG A 95 9.71 13.39 0.86
N ALA A 96 8.45 13.48 1.27
CA ALA A 96 7.32 13.97 0.46
C ALA A 96 6.38 14.81 1.36
N PRO A 97 6.76 16.04 1.71
CA PRO A 97 5.99 16.85 2.65
C PRO A 97 4.53 17.05 2.24
N GLY A 98 3.61 16.86 3.18
CA GLY A 98 2.17 17.01 2.96
C GLY A 98 1.52 15.84 2.22
N SER A 99 2.17 14.69 2.10
CA SER A 99 1.56 13.49 1.50
C SER A 99 1.02 12.49 2.53
N VAL A 100 1.36 12.65 3.80
CA VAL A 100 0.95 11.76 4.91
C VAL A 100 0.35 12.58 6.05
N PRO A 101 -0.45 12.00 6.97
CA PRO A 101 -0.95 12.73 8.12
C PRO A 101 0.20 13.17 9.04
N ALA A 102 0.11 14.39 9.56
CA ALA A 102 1.12 14.89 10.50
C ALA A 102 1.08 14.11 11.81
N ILE A 103 2.23 13.59 12.26
CA ILE A 103 2.35 12.96 13.58
C ILE A 103 2.43 14.04 14.66
N HIS A 104 1.72 13.84 15.76
CA HIS A 104 1.72 14.73 16.91
C HIS A 104 2.45 14.11 18.11
N TYR A 105 2.34 12.79 18.30
CA TYR A 105 2.98 12.08 19.40
C TYR A 105 3.09 10.58 19.09
N PHE A 106 4.10 9.93 19.65
CA PHE A 106 4.24 8.48 19.64
C PHE A 106 4.58 7.98 21.04
N ASP A 107 3.89 6.93 21.48
CA ASP A 107 4.11 6.25 22.74
C ASP A 107 4.44 4.78 22.47
N GLU A 108 5.70 4.44 22.61
CA GLU A 108 6.16 3.06 22.41
C GLU A 108 5.60 2.10 23.46
N GLY A 109 5.44 2.54 24.71
CA GLY A 109 4.94 1.70 25.80
C GLY A 109 3.44 1.40 25.68
N GLN A 110 2.68 2.35 25.15
CA GLN A 110 1.25 2.22 24.86
C GLN A 110 0.98 1.69 23.43
N ALA A 111 2.01 1.56 22.60
CA ALA A 111 1.96 1.18 21.19
C ALA A 111 0.98 2.04 20.38
N LEU A 112 1.08 3.36 20.56
CA LEU A 112 0.09 4.32 20.11
C LEU A 112 0.72 5.50 19.37
N ILE A 113 0.06 5.95 18.30
CA ILE A 113 0.39 7.16 17.54
C ILE A 113 -0.78 8.12 17.64
N ILE A 114 -0.49 9.38 18.00
CA ILE A 114 -1.42 10.49 17.89
C ILE A 114 -1.06 11.27 16.64
N MET A 115 -2.00 11.41 15.72
CA MET A 115 -1.78 12.01 14.41
C MET A 115 -2.95 12.91 13.98
N GLU A 116 -2.72 13.67 12.92
CA GLU A 116 -3.70 14.51 12.27
C GLU A 116 -4.99 13.74 11.96
N TYR A 117 -6.14 14.36 12.28
CA TYR A 117 -7.41 13.86 11.79
C TYR A 117 -7.66 14.38 10.38
N LEU A 118 -7.59 13.48 9.39
CA LEU A 118 -8.04 13.74 8.03
C LEU A 118 -9.59 13.83 8.04
N ALA A 119 -10.08 15.04 8.33
CA ALA A 119 -11.49 15.32 8.56
C ALA A 119 -12.34 15.16 7.29
N PRO A 120 -13.68 15.01 7.43
CA PRO A 120 -14.59 15.01 6.28
C PRO A 120 -14.33 16.24 5.40
N PRO A 121 -14.31 16.08 4.06
CA PRO A 121 -14.87 14.96 3.32
C PRO A 121 -13.89 13.83 2.97
N HIS A 122 -12.75 13.69 3.68
CA HIS A 122 -11.83 12.58 3.43
C HIS A 122 -12.54 11.22 3.60
N ILE A 123 -12.38 10.36 2.59
CA ILE A 123 -12.80 8.96 2.62
C ILE A 123 -11.68 8.07 2.10
N ILE A 124 -11.72 6.78 2.40
CA ILE A 124 -10.79 5.81 1.82
C ILE A 124 -10.96 5.76 0.30
N LEU A 125 -9.86 5.82 -0.45
CA LEU A 125 -9.86 5.84 -1.91
C LEU A 125 -10.59 4.63 -2.48
N ARG A 126 -10.37 3.44 -1.94
CA ARG A 126 -11.12 2.23 -2.34
C ARG A 126 -12.63 2.44 -2.32
N ARG A 127 -13.17 3.07 -1.26
CA ARG A 127 -14.60 3.37 -1.17
C ARG A 127 -15.03 4.35 -2.25
N ALA A 128 -14.25 5.42 -2.46
CA ALA A 128 -14.52 6.40 -3.51
C ALA A 128 -14.59 5.76 -4.91
N LEU A 129 -13.71 4.79 -5.19
CA LEU A 129 -13.66 4.09 -6.47
C LEU A 129 -14.84 3.11 -6.65
N ILE A 130 -15.28 2.44 -5.59
CA ILE A 130 -16.49 1.60 -5.60
C ILE A 130 -17.74 2.45 -5.85
N ASP A 131 -17.83 3.62 -5.20
CA ASP A 131 -18.90 4.60 -5.46
C ASP A 131 -18.77 5.23 -6.89
N GLY A 132 -17.66 4.96 -7.58
CA GLY A 132 -17.29 5.43 -8.92
C GLY A 132 -17.10 6.94 -9.04
N ARG A 133 -16.49 7.53 -8.00
CA ARG A 133 -15.98 8.88 -8.04
C ARG A 133 -14.71 8.94 -8.89
N GLN A 134 -14.68 9.87 -9.84
CA GLN A 134 -13.49 10.18 -10.64
C GLN A 134 -12.74 11.34 -9.96
N LEU A 135 -11.60 11.05 -9.36
CA LEU A 135 -10.82 11.98 -8.54
C LEU A 135 -9.64 12.51 -9.35
N PRO A 136 -9.61 13.80 -9.71
CA PRO A 136 -8.70 14.30 -10.75
C PRO A 136 -7.21 14.26 -10.36
N ASN A 137 -6.89 14.28 -9.06
CA ASN A 137 -5.50 14.46 -8.62
C ASN A 137 -4.81 13.16 -8.19
N ILE A 138 -5.53 12.05 -8.03
CA ILE A 138 -4.97 10.85 -7.36
C ILE A 138 -3.76 10.30 -8.12
N ALA A 139 -3.81 10.29 -9.46
CA ALA A 139 -2.73 9.73 -10.26
C ALA A 139 -1.43 10.54 -10.09
N ARG A 140 -1.54 11.87 -10.16
CA ARG A 140 -0.43 12.80 -9.95
C ARG A 140 0.14 12.69 -8.54
N ASP A 141 -0.71 12.82 -7.52
CA ASP A 141 -0.25 12.93 -6.14
C ASP A 141 0.41 11.62 -5.67
N ILE A 142 -0.16 10.48 -6.06
CA ILE A 142 0.39 9.16 -5.78
C ILE A 142 1.71 8.92 -6.52
N GLY A 143 1.78 9.28 -7.81
CA GLY A 143 3.01 9.14 -8.60
C GLY A 143 4.17 9.96 -8.00
N LEU A 144 3.88 11.20 -7.56
CA LEU A 144 4.85 12.05 -6.87
C LEU A 144 5.28 11.47 -5.53
N PHE A 145 4.33 10.97 -4.74
CA PHE A 145 4.63 10.33 -3.45
C PHE A 145 5.58 9.16 -3.63
N MET A 146 5.25 8.20 -4.50
CA MET A 146 6.08 7.03 -4.72
C MET A 146 7.47 7.42 -5.24
N ALA A 147 7.57 8.32 -6.22
CA ALA A 147 8.86 8.73 -6.77
C ALA A 147 9.76 9.34 -5.69
N ARG A 148 9.20 10.25 -4.88
CA ARG A 148 9.95 10.97 -3.85
C ARG A 148 10.36 10.06 -2.69
N THR A 149 9.44 9.27 -2.15
CA THR A 149 9.72 8.43 -0.98
C THR A 149 10.67 7.29 -1.33
N LEU A 150 10.45 6.61 -2.47
CA LEU A 150 11.30 5.51 -2.91
C LEU A 150 12.69 6.00 -3.31
N PHE A 151 12.82 7.12 -4.04
CA PHE A 151 14.12 7.66 -4.42
C PHE A 151 14.91 8.15 -3.20
N ARG A 152 14.32 9.03 -2.39
CA ARG A 152 15.01 9.67 -1.25
C ARG A 152 15.23 8.73 -0.07
N GLY A 153 14.62 7.55 -0.07
CA GLY A 153 14.86 6.48 0.90
C GLY A 153 15.92 5.45 0.47
N SER A 154 16.55 5.62 -0.68
CA SER A 154 17.46 4.64 -1.26
C SER A 154 18.93 5.07 -1.22
N ASP A 155 19.83 4.14 -1.54
CA ASP A 155 21.25 4.40 -1.77
C ASP A 155 21.53 5.28 -3.01
N LEU A 156 20.51 5.71 -3.78
CA LEU A 156 20.63 6.74 -4.82
C LEU A 156 20.77 8.15 -4.22
N HIS A 157 20.21 8.38 -3.04
CA HIS A 157 20.17 9.71 -2.42
C HIS A 157 20.84 9.75 -1.05
N MET A 158 20.51 8.77 -0.19
CA MET A 158 20.95 8.77 1.20
C MET A 158 22.46 8.53 1.32
N ALA A 159 23.06 9.10 2.36
CA ALA A 159 24.39 8.72 2.79
C ALA A 159 24.37 7.26 3.26
N ALA A 160 25.38 6.48 2.83
CA ALA A 160 25.44 5.04 3.05
C ALA A 160 25.39 4.63 4.54
N LYS A 161 25.86 5.49 5.45
CA LYS A 161 25.78 5.27 6.90
C LYS A 161 24.33 5.34 7.39
N ASP A 162 23.63 6.42 7.04
CA ASP A 162 22.27 6.67 7.51
C ASP A 162 21.30 5.66 6.89
N ARG A 163 21.51 5.32 5.61
CA ARG A 163 20.76 4.26 4.93
C ARG A 163 20.93 2.91 5.64
N LYS A 164 22.16 2.53 6.02
CA LYS A 164 22.41 1.26 6.72
C LYS A 164 21.85 1.25 8.15
N ALA A 165 21.86 2.39 8.84
CA ALA A 165 21.22 2.53 10.14
C ALA A 165 19.70 2.36 10.02
N ASP A 166 19.10 2.98 9.01
CA ASP A 166 17.68 2.80 8.69
C ASP A 166 17.35 1.34 8.35
N LEU A 167 18.13 0.68 7.48
CA LEU A 167 17.95 -0.75 7.18
C LEU A 167 18.01 -1.59 8.46
N ALA A 168 18.98 -1.34 9.34
CA ALA A 168 19.11 -2.08 10.59
C ALA A 168 17.91 -1.89 11.53
N LEU A 169 17.31 -0.69 11.56
CA LEU A 169 16.10 -0.42 12.33
C LEU A 169 14.91 -1.20 11.77
N PHE A 170 14.66 -1.11 10.47
CA PHE A 170 13.48 -1.70 9.85
C PHE A 170 13.58 -3.21 9.59
N ALA A 171 14.79 -3.79 9.67
CA ALA A 171 14.98 -5.23 9.60
C ALA A 171 14.27 -6.00 10.74
N ASP A 172 13.93 -5.33 11.85
CA ASP A 172 13.20 -5.92 12.97
C ASP A 172 11.68 -5.99 12.73
N ASN A 173 11.13 -5.47 11.61
CA ASN A 173 9.71 -5.60 11.27
C ASN A 173 9.35 -6.99 10.72
N VAL A 174 9.91 -8.04 11.32
CA VAL A 174 9.96 -9.41 10.80
C VAL A 174 8.59 -10.07 10.73
N GLU A 175 7.71 -9.81 11.69
CA GLU A 175 6.39 -10.46 11.74
C GLU A 175 5.48 -9.94 10.62
N LEU A 176 5.62 -8.66 10.25
CA LEU A 176 4.84 -8.05 9.18
C LEU A 176 5.39 -8.50 7.81
N CYS A 177 6.72 -8.64 7.70
CA CYS A 177 7.35 -9.27 6.53
C CYS A 177 6.89 -10.72 6.36
N ASP A 178 6.85 -11.52 7.43
CA ASP A 178 6.41 -12.93 7.40
C ASP A 178 4.94 -13.08 6.95
N ILE A 179 4.06 -12.17 7.39
CA ILE A 179 2.68 -12.10 6.90
C ILE A 179 2.66 -11.91 5.38
N THR A 180 3.41 -10.93 4.85
CA THR A 180 3.47 -10.69 3.40
C THR A 180 4.09 -11.87 2.67
N GLU A 181 5.22 -12.37 3.14
CA GLU A 181 5.93 -13.52 2.57
C GLU A 181 5.05 -14.77 2.46
N SER A 182 4.18 -15.00 3.45
CA SER A 182 3.27 -16.13 3.49
C SER A 182 2.00 -15.86 2.68
N LEU A 183 1.24 -14.82 3.03
CA LEU A 183 -0.09 -14.58 2.49
C LEU A 183 -0.09 -14.03 1.06
N VAL A 184 0.98 -13.36 0.63
CA VAL A 184 1.08 -12.78 -0.72
C VAL A 184 1.78 -13.74 -1.67
N PHE A 185 2.89 -14.34 -1.25
CA PHE A 185 3.77 -15.09 -2.14
C PHE A 185 3.69 -16.61 -2.04
N SER A 186 3.01 -17.16 -1.03
CA SER A 186 2.95 -18.61 -0.80
C SER A 186 1.51 -19.13 -0.81
N ASP A 187 0.67 -18.67 0.08
CA ASP A 187 -0.66 -19.25 0.35
C ASP A 187 -1.56 -19.35 -0.89
N PRO A 188 -1.69 -18.32 -1.76
CA PRO A 188 -2.55 -18.39 -2.94
C PRO A 188 -2.25 -19.56 -3.91
N TYR A 189 -1.03 -20.11 -3.85
CA TYR A 189 -0.50 -21.06 -4.82
C TYR A 189 -0.57 -22.53 -4.37
N PHE A 190 -1.21 -22.80 -3.23
CA PHE A 190 -1.55 -24.15 -2.78
C PHE A 190 -2.86 -24.14 -1.99
N ASP A 191 -3.31 -25.31 -1.54
CA ASP A 191 -4.50 -25.42 -0.69
C ASP A 191 -4.21 -25.03 0.76
N ALA A 192 -4.01 -23.73 0.99
CA ALA A 192 -3.76 -23.17 2.30
C ALA A 192 -5.07 -23.03 3.10
N LYS A 193 -5.00 -23.33 4.41
CA LYS A 193 -6.17 -23.33 5.32
C LYS A 193 -6.93 -22.01 5.36
N MET A 194 -6.23 -20.89 5.19
CA MET A 194 -6.80 -19.54 5.32
C MET A 194 -7.28 -18.95 4.00
N ASN A 195 -7.05 -19.65 2.89
CA ASN A 195 -7.54 -19.22 1.59
C ASN A 195 -9.05 -19.39 1.50
N ARG A 196 -9.69 -18.45 0.81
CA ARG A 196 -11.06 -18.58 0.35
C ARG A 196 -11.19 -17.92 -1.02
N HIS A 197 -12.26 -18.24 -1.73
CA HIS A 197 -12.62 -17.65 -3.02
C HIS A 197 -14.13 -17.80 -3.21
N THR A 198 -14.72 -17.09 -4.18
CA THR A 198 -16.14 -17.27 -4.53
C THR A 198 -16.38 -18.69 -5.05
N SER A 199 -16.99 -19.53 -4.22
CA SER A 199 -17.19 -20.96 -4.45
C SER A 199 -18.68 -21.29 -4.53
N PRO A 200 -19.11 -22.16 -5.46
CA PRO A 200 -18.30 -23.04 -6.31
C PRO A 200 -17.77 -22.42 -7.61
N GLN A 201 -18.12 -21.16 -7.92
CA GLN A 201 -17.92 -20.55 -9.24
C GLN A 201 -16.45 -20.53 -9.70
N LEU A 202 -15.50 -20.29 -8.78
CA LEU A 202 -14.08 -20.22 -9.11
C LEU A 202 -13.30 -21.52 -8.90
N ASP A 203 -13.91 -22.59 -8.37
CA ASP A 203 -13.19 -23.81 -7.95
C ASP A 203 -12.29 -24.38 -9.05
N GLY A 204 -12.80 -24.46 -10.29
CA GLY A 204 -12.05 -24.97 -11.44
C GLY A 204 -10.84 -24.09 -11.80
N LEU A 205 -11.05 -22.77 -11.89
CA LEU A 205 -9.97 -21.81 -12.18
C LEU A 205 -8.91 -21.82 -11.08
N VAL A 206 -9.31 -21.92 -9.81
CA VAL A 206 -8.38 -21.98 -8.67
C VAL A 206 -7.56 -23.27 -8.71
N ALA A 207 -8.17 -24.40 -9.05
CA ALA A 207 -7.45 -25.64 -9.25
C ALA A 207 -6.39 -25.52 -10.37
N ASP A 208 -6.75 -24.90 -11.50
CA ASP A 208 -5.82 -24.66 -12.61
C ASP A 208 -4.67 -23.74 -12.21
N LEU A 209 -4.94 -22.62 -11.53
CA LEU A 209 -3.91 -21.69 -11.05
C LEU A 209 -2.97 -22.34 -10.03
N ARG A 210 -3.51 -23.17 -9.14
CA ARG A 210 -2.71 -23.96 -8.19
C ARG A 210 -1.98 -25.13 -8.86
N ALA A 211 -2.29 -25.49 -10.10
CA ALA A 211 -1.52 -26.45 -10.89
C ALA A 211 -0.49 -25.76 -11.82
N ASP A 212 -0.63 -24.46 -12.09
CA ASP A 212 0.24 -23.70 -12.99
C ASP A 212 1.68 -23.61 -12.44
N ARG A 213 2.58 -24.33 -13.11
CA ARG A 213 4.00 -24.40 -12.75
C ARG A 213 4.70 -23.06 -12.95
N ASP A 214 4.42 -22.37 -14.05
CA ASP A 214 5.11 -21.13 -14.40
C ASP A 214 4.73 -20.03 -13.41
N LEU A 215 3.44 -19.98 -13.03
CA LEU A 215 2.95 -19.06 -12.02
C LEU A 215 3.64 -19.28 -10.67
N LYS A 216 3.75 -20.53 -10.20
CA LYS A 216 4.44 -20.86 -8.95
C LYS A 216 5.91 -20.47 -8.96
N VAL A 217 6.60 -20.76 -10.07
CA VAL A 217 8.01 -20.41 -10.23
C VAL A 217 8.17 -18.89 -10.16
N GLU A 218 7.32 -18.13 -10.85
CA GLU A 218 7.42 -16.68 -10.83
C GLU A 218 7.01 -16.07 -9.48
N ALA A 219 6.01 -16.62 -8.79
CA ALA A 219 5.67 -16.24 -7.41
C ALA A 219 6.86 -16.41 -6.46
N GLN A 220 7.58 -17.53 -6.53
CA GLN A 220 8.76 -17.76 -5.70
C GLN A 220 9.97 -16.90 -6.10
N ARG A 221 10.13 -16.57 -7.39
CA ARG A 221 11.15 -15.60 -7.83
C ARG A 221 10.87 -14.20 -7.28
N LEU A 222 9.62 -13.77 -7.28
CA LEU A 222 9.21 -12.49 -6.71
C LEU A 222 9.34 -12.48 -5.18
N LYS A 223 9.04 -13.60 -4.51
CA LYS A 223 9.34 -13.77 -3.07
C LYS A 223 10.82 -13.61 -2.78
N HIS A 224 11.69 -14.17 -3.60
CA HIS A 224 13.14 -14.02 -3.45
C HIS A 224 13.56 -12.54 -3.61
N ILE A 225 13.03 -11.83 -4.61
CA ILE A 225 13.29 -10.39 -4.78
C ILE A 225 12.82 -9.63 -3.52
N PHE A 226 11.61 -9.90 -3.03
CA PHE A 226 11.07 -9.28 -1.82
C PHE A 226 11.95 -9.50 -0.59
N ALA A 227 12.39 -10.74 -0.36
CA ALA A 227 13.16 -11.12 0.82
C ALA A 227 14.64 -10.69 0.78
N ALA A 228 15.23 -10.53 -0.41
CA ALA A 228 16.68 -10.29 -0.55
C ALA A 228 17.04 -8.87 -0.98
N ASN A 229 16.16 -8.18 -1.72
CA ASN A 229 16.49 -6.88 -2.32
C ASN A 229 16.04 -5.72 -1.44
N ALA A 230 16.91 -5.31 -0.53
CA ALA A 230 16.72 -4.07 0.22
C ALA A 230 17.14 -2.87 -0.65
N GLU A 231 16.24 -2.26 -1.40
CA GLU A 231 16.53 -1.09 -2.26
C GLU A 231 16.19 0.24 -1.57
N THR A 232 15.02 0.33 -0.95
CA THR A 232 14.53 1.55 -0.28
C THR A 232 13.56 1.21 0.84
N LEU A 233 13.25 2.19 1.69
CA LEU A 233 12.17 2.06 2.66
C LEU A 233 10.82 2.11 1.94
N LEU A 234 10.12 0.97 1.91
CA LEU A 234 8.78 0.84 1.37
C LEU A 234 7.73 1.36 2.34
N HIS A 235 6.55 1.67 1.83
CA HIS A 235 5.32 1.64 2.60
C HIS A 235 4.97 0.21 3.00
N GLY A 236 5.15 -0.76 2.10
CA GLY A 236 5.02 -2.19 2.39
C GLY A 236 3.60 -2.77 2.33
N ASP A 237 2.57 -1.93 2.17
CA ASP A 237 1.17 -2.33 1.92
C ASP A 237 0.40 -1.20 1.22
N LEU A 238 1.00 -0.62 0.18
CA LEU A 238 0.44 0.52 -0.54
C LEU A 238 -0.67 0.08 -1.50
N HIS A 239 -1.90 0.08 -1.01
CA HIS A 239 -3.10 -0.23 -1.78
C HIS A 239 -4.14 0.89 -1.66
N SER A 240 -5.23 0.87 -2.45
CA SER A 240 -6.27 1.91 -2.41
C SER A 240 -7.02 2.02 -1.07
N GLY A 241 -6.91 1.02 -0.20
CA GLY A 241 -7.36 1.09 1.20
C GLY A 241 -6.43 1.87 2.16
N SER A 242 -5.19 2.16 1.74
CA SER A 242 -4.16 2.85 2.55
C SER A 242 -4.00 4.30 2.09
N ILE A 243 -5.03 4.84 1.45
CA ILE A 243 -5.05 6.18 0.87
C ILE A 243 -6.40 6.81 1.21
N MET A 244 -6.38 7.99 1.81
CA MET A 244 -7.56 8.83 2.02
C MET A 244 -7.57 9.98 1.02
N VAL A 245 -8.76 10.33 0.53
CA VAL A 245 -8.93 11.29 -0.56
C VAL A 245 -10.10 12.26 -0.33
N THR A 246 -9.93 13.47 -0.83
CA THR A 246 -11.00 14.41 -1.16
C THR A 246 -10.97 14.69 -2.67
N ASP A 247 -11.76 15.64 -3.16
CA ASP A 247 -11.65 16.06 -4.57
C ASP A 247 -10.31 16.76 -4.88
N SER A 248 -9.60 17.25 -3.86
CA SER A 248 -8.37 18.03 -4.01
C SER A 248 -7.14 17.45 -3.32
N GLU A 249 -7.29 16.52 -2.37
CA GLU A 249 -6.20 16.01 -1.54
C GLU A 249 -6.09 14.49 -1.63
N THR A 250 -4.85 13.99 -1.57
CA THR A 250 -4.51 12.57 -1.56
C THR A 250 -3.49 12.31 -0.46
N ARG A 251 -3.85 11.51 0.55
CA ARG A 251 -3.03 11.28 1.75
C ARG A 251 -2.81 9.79 1.98
N MET A 252 -1.55 9.37 2.01
CA MET A 252 -1.16 7.99 2.30
C MET A 252 -1.13 7.76 3.81
N ILE A 253 -1.64 6.62 4.25
CA ILE A 253 -1.77 6.24 5.67
C ILE A 253 -1.29 4.80 5.87
N ASP A 254 -1.10 4.39 7.12
CA ASP A 254 -0.86 2.99 7.51
C ASP A 254 0.41 2.28 6.94
N PRO A 255 1.60 2.91 6.93
CA PRO A 255 2.84 2.24 6.53
C PRO A 255 3.41 1.32 7.63
N GLU A 256 2.58 0.50 8.27
CA GLU A 256 3.01 -0.40 9.36
C GLU A 256 3.79 -1.62 8.86
N PHE A 257 3.63 -1.98 7.59
CA PHE A 257 4.41 -3.01 6.89
C PHE A 257 5.75 -2.48 6.35
N ALA A 258 6.13 -1.24 6.67
CA ALA A 258 7.34 -0.64 6.14
C ALA A 258 8.58 -1.45 6.52
N PHE A 259 9.37 -1.77 5.49
CA PHE A 259 10.69 -2.37 5.61
C PHE A 259 11.56 -1.93 4.42
N TYR A 260 12.84 -2.24 4.45
CA TYR A 260 13.70 -2.01 3.29
C TYR A 260 13.57 -3.14 2.28
N GLY A 261 12.89 -2.87 1.17
CA GLY A 261 12.57 -3.86 0.14
C GLY A 261 12.68 -3.29 -1.29
N PRO A 262 12.19 -4.02 -2.30
CA PRO A 262 12.29 -3.63 -3.70
C PRO A 262 11.30 -2.52 -4.05
N MET A 263 11.77 -1.44 -4.67
CA MET A 263 10.94 -0.26 -5.03
C MET A 263 9.69 -0.64 -5.82
N ALA A 264 9.85 -1.62 -6.70
CA ALA A 264 8.80 -2.12 -7.58
C ALA A 264 7.61 -2.74 -6.82
N PHE A 265 7.78 -3.14 -5.56
CA PHE A 265 6.70 -3.73 -4.75
C PHE A 265 5.57 -2.73 -4.50
N ASP A 266 5.87 -1.56 -3.91
CA ASP A 266 4.84 -0.54 -3.64
C ASP A 266 4.13 -0.08 -4.93
N VAL A 267 4.89 0.12 -6.01
CA VAL A 267 4.33 0.52 -7.32
C VAL A 267 3.41 -0.57 -7.88
N GLY A 268 3.84 -1.84 -7.82
CA GLY A 268 3.07 -2.98 -8.31
C GLY A 268 1.79 -3.22 -7.50
N MET A 269 1.88 -3.21 -6.17
CA MET A 269 0.73 -3.36 -5.26
C MET A 269 -0.34 -2.31 -5.56
N LEU A 270 0.07 -1.07 -5.76
CA LEU A 270 -0.83 0.04 -5.98
C LEU A 270 -1.52 -0.02 -7.35
N LEU A 271 -0.76 -0.22 -8.43
CA LEU A 271 -1.34 -0.32 -9.77
C LEU A 271 -2.27 -1.54 -9.90
N ALA A 272 -1.92 -2.67 -9.25
CA ALA A 272 -2.83 -3.82 -9.14
C ALA A 272 -4.19 -3.47 -8.54
N ASN A 273 -4.23 -2.60 -7.53
CA ASN A 273 -5.49 -2.17 -6.93
C ASN A 273 -6.34 -1.33 -7.89
N PHE A 274 -5.74 -0.53 -8.79
CA PHE A 274 -6.48 0.15 -9.85
C PHE A 274 -6.99 -0.80 -10.93
N TRP A 275 -6.20 -1.82 -11.33
CA TRP A 275 -6.68 -2.84 -12.26
C TRP A 275 -7.79 -3.71 -11.65
N MET A 276 -7.69 -4.09 -10.39
CA MET A 276 -8.78 -4.79 -9.69
C MET A 276 -10.05 -3.94 -9.62
N SER A 277 -9.91 -2.65 -9.31
CA SER A 277 -11.04 -1.73 -9.32
C SER A 277 -11.64 -1.56 -10.72
N PHE A 278 -10.83 -1.57 -11.78
CA PHE A 278 -11.29 -1.62 -13.17
C PHE A 278 -12.12 -2.87 -13.46
N PHE A 279 -11.64 -4.07 -13.08
CA PHE A 279 -12.38 -5.32 -13.30
C PHE A 279 -13.65 -5.43 -12.46
N SER A 280 -13.69 -4.83 -11.27
CA SER A 280 -14.88 -4.86 -10.42
C SER A 280 -16.00 -3.94 -10.89
N GLN A 281 -15.70 -2.90 -11.70
CA GLN A 281 -16.69 -1.89 -12.10
C GLN A 281 -17.97 -2.47 -12.71
N ARG A 282 -17.89 -3.60 -13.42
CA ARG A 282 -19.06 -4.27 -13.99
C ARG A 282 -20.03 -4.78 -12.91
N GLY A 283 -19.49 -5.19 -11.76
CA GLY A 283 -20.28 -5.57 -10.58
C GLY A 283 -20.99 -4.42 -9.89
N HIS A 284 -20.64 -3.16 -10.23
CA HIS A 284 -21.15 -1.94 -9.60
C HIS A 284 -22.03 -1.11 -10.55
N GLU A 285 -22.64 -1.75 -11.55
CA GLU A 285 -23.47 -1.08 -12.57
C GLU A 285 -24.95 -0.91 -12.18
N GLU A 286 -25.35 -1.26 -10.94
CA GLU A 286 -26.72 -1.09 -10.44
C GLU A 286 -27.22 0.36 -10.57
N GLU A 287 -26.33 1.33 -10.33
CA GLU A 287 -26.61 2.78 -10.42
C GLU A 287 -26.31 3.37 -11.81
N GLY A 288 -25.98 2.53 -12.80
CA GLY A 288 -25.73 2.94 -14.18
C GLY A 288 -24.41 2.41 -14.75
N LYS A 289 -24.22 2.63 -16.06
CA LYS A 289 -23.03 2.15 -16.78
C LYS A 289 -21.74 2.73 -16.21
N ARG A 290 -20.74 1.88 -16.02
CA ARG A 290 -19.42 2.27 -15.48
C ARG A 290 -18.34 2.41 -16.57
N ASP A 291 -18.72 2.58 -17.84
CA ASP A 291 -17.78 2.74 -18.97
C ASP A 291 -16.78 3.89 -18.75
N ALA A 292 -17.28 5.05 -18.31
CA ALA A 292 -16.44 6.21 -18.02
C ALA A 292 -15.50 5.95 -16.83
N MET A 293 -15.95 5.21 -15.82
CA MET A 293 -15.14 4.85 -14.65
C MET A 293 -14.04 3.86 -15.04
N ARG A 294 -14.35 2.86 -15.88
CA ARG A 294 -13.35 1.93 -16.44
C ARG A 294 -12.28 2.68 -17.25
N ALA A 295 -12.67 3.59 -18.14
CA ALA A 295 -11.74 4.43 -18.88
C ALA A 295 -10.88 5.30 -17.95
N TYR A 296 -11.49 5.89 -16.92
CA TYR A 296 -10.78 6.65 -15.89
C TYR A 296 -9.76 5.79 -15.13
N MET A 297 -10.07 4.55 -14.75
CA MET A 297 -9.13 3.65 -14.06
C MET A 297 -7.90 3.32 -14.92
N LEU A 298 -8.09 3.06 -16.21
CA LEU A 298 -6.95 2.89 -17.13
C LEU A 298 -6.15 4.18 -17.30
N GLY A 299 -6.80 5.34 -17.32
CA GLY A 299 -6.12 6.64 -17.34
C GLY A 299 -5.27 6.88 -16.09
N VAL A 300 -5.79 6.54 -14.91
CA VAL A 300 -5.08 6.67 -13.63
C VAL A 300 -3.81 5.84 -13.62
N THR A 301 -3.80 4.60 -14.15
CA THR A 301 -2.58 3.78 -14.18
C THR A 301 -1.50 4.37 -15.09
N VAL A 302 -1.89 4.89 -16.27
CA VAL A 302 -0.99 5.55 -17.22
C VAL A 302 -0.38 6.80 -16.58
N GLU A 303 -1.21 7.69 -16.05
CA GLU A 303 -0.76 8.95 -15.49
C GLU A 303 0.10 8.74 -14.24
N THR A 304 -0.29 7.82 -13.34
CA THR A 304 0.49 7.51 -12.13
C THR A 304 1.91 7.07 -12.49
N TRP A 305 2.04 6.13 -13.44
CA TRP A 305 3.34 5.64 -13.87
C TRP A 305 4.16 6.71 -14.60
N SER A 306 3.51 7.52 -15.44
CA SER A 306 4.15 8.63 -16.14
C SER A 306 4.71 9.68 -15.18
N VAL A 307 3.90 10.10 -14.21
CA VAL A 307 4.31 11.06 -13.17
C VAL A 307 5.42 10.48 -12.30
N PHE A 308 5.31 9.23 -11.89
CA PHE A 308 6.36 8.53 -11.15
C PHE A 308 7.69 8.58 -11.92
N ARG A 309 7.70 8.14 -13.18
CA ARG A 309 8.91 8.12 -14.01
C ARG A 309 9.50 9.51 -14.20
N ALA A 310 8.66 10.50 -14.46
CA ALA A 310 9.11 11.88 -14.68
C ALA A 310 9.78 12.45 -13.42
N GLU A 311 9.14 12.29 -12.26
CA GLU A 311 9.69 12.78 -10.99
C GLU A 311 10.92 11.98 -10.57
N PHE A 312 10.91 10.65 -10.67
CA PHE A 312 12.08 9.82 -10.33
C PHE A 312 13.28 10.19 -11.21
N SER A 313 13.06 10.40 -12.50
CA SER A 313 14.10 10.85 -13.44
C SER A 313 14.57 12.28 -13.15
N HIS A 314 13.67 13.16 -12.70
CA HIS A 314 14.06 14.49 -12.24
C HIS A 314 14.98 14.40 -11.02
N LEU A 315 14.57 13.66 -9.98
CA LEU A 315 15.35 13.43 -8.77
C LEU A 315 16.70 12.75 -9.06
N TRP A 316 16.76 11.82 -10.01
CA TRP A 316 18.02 11.23 -10.48
C TRP A 316 19.02 12.29 -10.96
N ARG A 317 18.55 13.27 -11.73
CA ARG A 317 19.39 14.32 -12.31
C ARG A 317 19.77 15.39 -11.28
N THR A 318 18.86 15.71 -10.35
CA THR A 318 19.02 16.85 -9.43
C THR A 318 19.53 16.44 -8.05
N GLU A 319 19.10 15.30 -7.52
CA GLU A 319 19.28 14.91 -6.11
C GLU A 319 20.08 13.62 -5.92
N ARG A 320 20.57 12.95 -6.98
CA ARG A 320 21.41 11.76 -6.84
C ARG A 320 22.75 12.10 -6.17
N SER A 321 22.87 11.74 -4.90
CA SER A 321 24.00 12.01 -4.01
C SER A 321 24.47 10.79 -3.22
N GLY A 322 23.77 9.67 -3.32
CA GLY A 322 24.08 8.44 -2.61
C GLY A 322 25.25 7.67 -3.24
N MET A 323 25.50 6.47 -2.73
CA MET A 323 26.64 5.65 -3.15
C MET A 323 26.45 4.96 -4.52
N LEU A 324 25.21 4.81 -4.99
CA LEU A 324 24.92 4.15 -6.26
C LEU A 324 24.94 5.13 -7.43
N TYR A 325 25.43 4.65 -8.58
CA TYR A 325 25.51 5.40 -9.84
C TYR A 325 26.11 6.79 -9.66
N GLN A 326 27.28 6.92 -9.05
CA GLN A 326 27.84 8.20 -8.60
C GLN A 326 28.10 9.19 -9.75
N LYS A 327 27.90 10.50 -9.51
CA LYS A 327 28.19 11.57 -10.49
C LYS A 327 29.65 11.59 -10.95
N SER A 328 30.57 11.17 -10.08
CA SER A 328 32.00 11.04 -10.38
C SER A 328 32.32 10.03 -11.48
N LEU A 329 31.41 9.09 -11.77
CA LEU A 329 31.55 8.12 -12.85
C LEU A 329 30.91 8.58 -14.16
N PHE A 330 30.14 9.68 -14.15
CA PHE A 330 29.36 10.14 -15.30
C PHE A 330 29.48 11.65 -15.49
N GLU A 331 28.61 12.46 -14.87
CA GLU A 331 28.50 13.90 -15.12
C GLU A 331 29.80 14.66 -14.89
N ASP A 332 30.57 14.32 -13.85
CA ASP A 332 31.84 15.00 -13.52
C ASP A 332 32.94 14.71 -14.56
N GLN A 333 32.77 13.66 -15.36
CA GLN A 333 33.63 13.31 -16.49
C GLN A 333 33.05 13.81 -17.84
N GLY A 334 31.92 14.51 -17.82
CA GLY A 334 31.22 14.97 -19.02
C GLY A 334 30.35 13.92 -19.70
N ASP A 335 30.17 12.73 -19.12
CA ASP A 335 29.36 11.64 -19.70
C ASP A 335 27.93 11.64 -19.16
N LYS A 336 27.14 12.61 -19.62
CA LYS A 336 25.70 12.66 -19.28
C LYS A 336 24.91 11.50 -19.90
N LEU A 337 25.36 10.97 -21.04
CA LEU A 337 24.67 9.88 -21.72
C LEU A 337 24.77 8.57 -20.94
N GLY A 338 25.93 8.28 -20.35
CA GLY A 338 26.09 7.13 -19.45
C GLY A 338 25.17 7.20 -18.22
N ALA A 339 24.97 8.39 -17.65
CA ALA A 339 24.05 8.58 -16.53
C ALA A 339 22.58 8.33 -16.93
N GLU A 340 22.15 8.78 -18.11
CA GLU A 340 20.80 8.52 -18.63
C GLU A 340 20.60 7.04 -18.98
N GLN A 341 21.61 6.38 -19.58
CA GLN A 341 21.56 4.95 -19.85
C GLN A 341 21.41 4.13 -18.55
N ALA A 342 22.11 4.52 -17.49
CA ALA A 342 21.99 3.87 -16.19
C ALA A 342 20.59 4.06 -15.58
N LEU A 343 20.01 5.26 -15.69
CA LEU A 343 18.63 5.53 -15.28
C LEU A 343 17.63 4.65 -16.05
N ASP A 344 17.80 4.52 -17.37
CA ASP A 344 16.93 3.69 -18.21
C ASP A 344 16.97 2.22 -17.78
N HIS A 345 18.15 1.67 -17.44
CA HIS A 345 18.25 0.30 -16.90
C HIS A 345 17.51 0.15 -15.57
N VAL A 346 17.63 1.12 -14.65
CA VAL A 346 16.94 1.10 -13.35
C VAL A 346 15.42 1.13 -13.55
N LEU A 347 14.91 2.04 -14.38
CA LEU A 347 13.48 2.15 -14.65
C LEU A 347 12.94 0.92 -15.40
N HIS A 348 13.71 0.32 -16.29
CA HIS A 348 13.32 -0.89 -17.01
C HIS A 348 13.24 -2.12 -16.09
N GLN A 349 14.21 -2.30 -15.19
CA GLN A 349 14.16 -3.36 -14.19
C GLN A 349 12.95 -3.19 -13.27
N MET A 350 12.73 -1.96 -12.78
CA MET A 350 11.58 -1.62 -11.93
C MET A 350 10.25 -1.89 -12.65
N TRP A 351 10.14 -1.51 -13.93
CA TRP A 351 8.98 -1.82 -14.77
C TRP A 351 8.72 -3.33 -14.86
N THR A 352 9.77 -4.12 -15.07
CA THR A 352 9.61 -5.57 -15.17
C THR A 352 9.14 -6.15 -13.84
N ASP A 353 9.75 -5.76 -12.72
CA ASP A 353 9.41 -6.34 -11.41
C ASP A 353 8.04 -5.86 -10.90
N LEU A 354 7.63 -4.62 -11.18
CA LEU A 354 6.34 -4.09 -10.70
C LEU A 354 5.17 -4.85 -11.33
N LEU A 355 5.28 -5.27 -12.60
CA LEU A 355 4.25 -6.10 -13.24
C LEU A 355 4.15 -7.48 -12.57
N GLY A 356 5.29 -8.01 -12.13
CA GLY A 356 5.34 -9.23 -11.35
C GLY A 356 4.56 -9.08 -10.04
N PHE A 357 4.95 -8.10 -9.22
CA PHE A 357 4.28 -7.82 -7.95
C PHE A 357 2.80 -7.49 -8.14
N ALA A 358 2.43 -6.75 -9.20
CA ALA A 358 1.04 -6.46 -9.51
C ALA A 358 0.23 -7.75 -9.76
N GLY A 359 0.76 -8.70 -10.52
CA GLY A 359 0.10 -9.98 -10.75
C GLY A 359 -0.11 -10.80 -9.47
N ILE A 360 0.90 -10.82 -8.60
CA ILE A 360 0.83 -11.50 -7.29
C ILE A 360 -0.19 -10.83 -6.35
N GLU A 361 -0.26 -9.49 -6.33
CA GLU A 361 -1.27 -8.75 -5.55
C GLU A 361 -2.70 -9.10 -5.98
N VAL A 362 -2.95 -9.20 -7.29
CA VAL A 362 -4.27 -9.60 -7.79
C VAL A 362 -4.65 -10.99 -7.28
N HIS A 363 -3.72 -11.95 -7.32
CA HIS A 363 -3.97 -13.31 -6.85
C HIS A 363 -4.24 -13.37 -5.35
N ARG A 364 -3.40 -12.73 -4.53
CA ARG A 364 -3.57 -12.79 -3.06
C ARG A 364 -4.86 -12.13 -2.59
N ARG A 365 -5.35 -11.10 -3.30
CA ARG A 365 -6.60 -10.40 -2.95
C ARG A 365 -7.87 -11.15 -3.30
N ILE A 366 -7.79 -12.14 -4.19
CA ILE A 366 -8.95 -12.92 -4.62
C ILE A 366 -8.93 -14.33 -4.02
N LEU A 367 -7.73 -14.88 -3.75
CA LEU A 367 -7.54 -16.27 -3.31
C LEU A 367 -7.06 -16.41 -1.86
N GLY A 368 -6.59 -15.32 -1.24
CA GLY A 368 -5.95 -15.34 0.07
C GLY A 368 -6.93 -15.11 1.23
N LEU A 369 -6.38 -14.75 2.38
CA LEU A 369 -7.17 -14.42 3.58
C LEU A 369 -7.86 -13.06 3.46
N ALA A 370 -7.11 -12.04 3.01
CA ALA A 370 -7.52 -10.64 3.06
C ALA A 370 -8.00 -10.15 1.68
N HIS A 371 -9.30 -10.34 1.44
CA HIS A 371 -9.97 -9.87 0.22
C HIS A 371 -10.06 -8.34 0.15
N ASN A 372 -10.43 -7.80 -1.01
CA ASN A 372 -10.71 -6.37 -1.17
C ASN A 372 -12.22 -6.10 -1.33
N ALA A 373 -12.65 -4.91 -0.90
CA ALA A 373 -14.05 -4.52 -0.97
C ALA A 373 -14.56 -4.32 -2.41
N ASP A 374 -13.65 -4.10 -3.38
CA ASP A 374 -14.01 -3.92 -4.79
C ASP A 374 -14.82 -5.11 -5.31
N PHE A 375 -14.44 -6.34 -4.94
CA PHE A 375 -15.18 -7.55 -5.30
C PHE A 375 -16.19 -7.96 -4.22
N GLU A 376 -15.81 -7.92 -2.93
CA GLU A 376 -16.65 -8.46 -1.85
C GLU A 376 -17.99 -7.71 -1.67
N THR A 377 -18.09 -6.47 -2.15
CA THR A 377 -19.34 -5.69 -2.11
C THR A 377 -20.30 -5.99 -3.26
N ILE A 378 -19.88 -6.79 -4.25
CA ILE A 378 -20.76 -7.29 -5.32
C ILE A 378 -21.59 -8.45 -4.73
N ALA A 379 -22.90 -8.22 -4.58
CA ALA A 379 -23.80 -9.16 -3.90
C ALA A 379 -24.10 -10.43 -4.73
N ASP A 380 -24.19 -10.29 -6.05
CA ASP A 380 -24.37 -11.42 -6.97
C ASP A 380 -23.05 -12.21 -7.10
N GLU A 381 -23.04 -13.44 -6.59
CA GLU A 381 -21.85 -14.28 -6.55
C GLU A 381 -21.37 -14.72 -7.94
N ASP A 382 -22.28 -14.91 -8.90
CA ASP A 382 -21.92 -15.27 -10.28
C ASP A 382 -21.28 -14.06 -10.99
N LEU A 383 -21.82 -12.86 -10.76
CA LEU A 383 -21.24 -11.62 -11.26
C LEU A 383 -19.89 -11.32 -10.61
N ARG A 384 -19.78 -11.49 -9.29
CA ARG A 384 -18.54 -11.35 -8.53
C ARG A 384 -17.47 -12.29 -9.07
N ALA A 385 -17.79 -13.58 -9.18
CA ALA A 385 -16.88 -14.59 -9.70
C ALA A 385 -16.44 -14.29 -11.14
N SER A 386 -17.33 -13.79 -12.00
CA SER A 386 -16.97 -13.38 -13.36
C SER A 386 -15.93 -12.24 -13.38
N CYS A 387 -16.10 -11.24 -12.50
CA CYS A 387 -15.14 -10.14 -12.36
C CYS A 387 -13.79 -10.63 -11.78
N GLU A 388 -13.84 -11.47 -10.74
CA GLU A 388 -12.67 -12.07 -10.10
C GLU A 388 -11.89 -12.97 -11.08
N ALA A 389 -12.57 -13.81 -11.85
CA ALA A 389 -11.94 -14.68 -12.84
C ALA A 389 -11.14 -13.90 -13.89
N LYS A 390 -11.71 -12.78 -14.38
CA LYS A 390 -11.04 -11.86 -15.31
C LYS A 390 -9.78 -11.25 -14.69
N ALA A 391 -9.88 -10.76 -13.46
CA ALA A 391 -8.74 -10.24 -12.73
C ALA A 391 -7.67 -11.32 -12.49
N LEU A 392 -8.03 -12.54 -12.09
CA LEU A 392 -7.10 -13.65 -11.88
C LEU A 392 -6.32 -14.02 -13.15
N LYS A 393 -7.00 -14.12 -14.30
CA LYS A 393 -6.36 -14.35 -15.61
C LYS A 393 -5.38 -13.25 -15.95
N PHE A 394 -5.78 -11.99 -15.74
CA PHE A 394 -4.93 -10.82 -15.94
C PHE A 394 -3.69 -10.86 -15.03
N GLY A 395 -3.87 -11.11 -13.73
CA GLY A 395 -2.77 -11.20 -12.77
C GLY A 395 -1.78 -12.31 -13.12
N ARG A 396 -2.28 -13.46 -13.58
CA ARG A 396 -1.43 -14.56 -14.07
C ARG A 396 -0.63 -14.14 -15.29
N HIS A 397 -1.26 -13.44 -16.24
CA HIS A 397 -0.58 -12.94 -17.42
C HIS A 397 0.55 -11.97 -17.05
N LEU A 398 0.29 -11.01 -16.15
CA LEU A 398 1.32 -10.07 -15.69
C LEU A 398 2.48 -10.81 -15.01
N ALA A 399 2.19 -11.66 -14.02
CA ALA A 399 3.23 -12.33 -13.24
C ALA A 399 4.15 -13.18 -14.14
N VAL A 400 3.58 -13.97 -15.05
CA VAL A 400 4.34 -14.91 -15.87
C VAL A 400 4.99 -14.24 -17.09
N ASN A 401 4.30 -13.29 -17.74
CA ASN A 401 4.75 -12.72 -19.01
C ASN A 401 5.38 -11.32 -18.88
N ARG A 402 5.58 -10.76 -17.68
CA ARG A 402 6.10 -9.38 -17.46
C ARG A 402 7.31 -8.97 -18.29
N ARG A 403 8.19 -9.90 -18.67
CA ARG A 403 9.39 -9.62 -19.49
C ARG A 403 9.07 -9.31 -20.97
N GLN A 404 7.86 -9.64 -21.42
CA GLN A 404 7.38 -9.42 -22.78
C GLN A 404 6.35 -8.30 -22.89
N ILE A 405 6.14 -7.56 -21.80
CA ILE A 405 5.23 -6.42 -21.74
C ILE A 405 6.09 -5.16 -21.68
N HIS A 406 5.97 -4.30 -22.68
CA HIS A 406 6.90 -3.19 -22.88
C HIS A 406 6.33 -1.83 -22.48
N SER A 407 5.01 -1.73 -22.26
CA SER A 407 4.36 -0.47 -21.88
C SER A 407 3.11 -0.67 -21.03
N ILE A 408 2.74 0.38 -20.29
CA ILE A 408 1.47 0.44 -19.54
C ILE A 408 0.26 0.40 -20.48
N ASP A 409 0.40 0.88 -21.70
CA ASP A 409 -0.65 0.83 -22.72
C ASP A 409 -0.92 -0.61 -23.15
N GLU A 410 0.11 -1.45 -23.31
CA GLU A 410 -0.06 -2.89 -23.57
C GLU A 410 -0.81 -3.59 -22.42
N VAL A 411 -0.48 -3.24 -21.17
CA VAL A 411 -1.17 -3.77 -19.98
C VAL A 411 -2.64 -3.37 -19.98
N ASN A 412 -2.94 -2.09 -20.24
CA ASN A 412 -4.31 -1.59 -20.25
C ASN A 412 -5.12 -2.13 -21.43
N GLN A 413 -4.50 -2.32 -22.60
CA GLN A 413 -5.14 -3.00 -23.73
C GLN A 413 -5.47 -4.45 -23.39
N LEU A 414 -4.55 -5.19 -22.75
CA LEU A 414 -4.82 -6.54 -22.26
C LEU A 414 -5.98 -6.55 -21.25
N ALA A 415 -5.98 -5.62 -20.29
CA ALA A 415 -7.06 -5.51 -19.31
C ALA A 415 -8.42 -5.29 -20.00
N ALA A 416 -8.48 -4.36 -20.96
CA ALA A 416 -9.69 -4.09 -21.75
C ALA A 416 -10.15 -5.29 -22.59
N LEU A 417 -9.22 -6.03 -23.19
CA LEU A 417 -9.54 -7.26 -23.95
C LEU A 417 -10.14 -8.34 -23.03
N ILE A 418 -9.52 -8.59 -21.87
CA ILE A 418 -10.02 -9.56 -20.89
C ILE A 418 -11.37 -9.13 -20.32
N GLU A 419 -11.59 -7.83 -20.10
CA GLU A 419 -12.87 -7.29 -19.61
C GLU A 419 -14.02 -7.62 -20.57
N GLN A 420 -13.76 -7.60 -21.87
CA GLN A 420 -14.74 -7.89 -22.92
C GLN A 420 -14.97 -9.39 -23.17
N GLU A 421 -14.13 -10.28 -22.64
CA GLU A 421 -14.37 -11.73 -22.74
C GLU A 421 -15.72 -12.09 -22.10
N SER A 422 -16.47 -12.97 -22.77
CA SER A 422 -17.67 -13.57 -22.19
C SER A 422 -17.32 -14.36 -20.94
N SER A 423 -18.19 -14.34 -19.92
CA SER A 423 -18.06 -15.18 -18.73
C SER A 423 -17.94 -16.66 -19.11
N ILE A 424 -17.11 -17.41 -18.38
CA ILE A 424 -16.91 -18.88 -18.53
C ILE A 424 -18.22 -19.62 -18.25
#